data_AF-A0A7D8UL09-F1
#
_entry.id   AF-A0A7D8UL09-F1
#
_cell.length_a   1.000
_cell.length_b   1.000
_cell.length_c   1.000
_cell.angle_alpha   90.00
_cell.angle_beta   90.00
_cell.angle_gamma   90.00
#
_symmetry.space_group_name_H-M   'P 1'
#
loop_
_entity.id
_entity.type
_entity.pdbx_description
1 polymer ?
#
loop_
_entity_poly.entity_id
_entity_poly.type
_entity_poly.pdbx_seq_one_letter_code
_entity_poly.pdbx_strand_id
1 'polypeptide(L)' 'MLVSEALAADHQYLDECYENLKSAPTTNDKIKWRNMLVWNLARHAISEELTVYPAMEKWLGEQGKALTKTDFEQHQA' A
#
# COMPACT_ATOMS: atom_id res chain seq x y z
N MET A 1 0.57 -17.08 7.48
CA MET A 1 0.28 -15.65 7.27
C MET A 1 -0.87 -15.56 6.29
N LEU A 2 -1.97 -14.96 6.71
CA LEU A 2 -3.11 -14.64 5.85
C LEU A 2 -2.75 -13.45 4.95
N VAL A 3 -3.41 -13.34 3.80
CA VAL A 3 -3.22 -12.17 2.90
C VAL A 3 -3.55 -10.87 3.65
N SER A 4 -4.60 -10.85 4.46
CA SER A 4 -4.96 -9.69 5.30
C SER A 4 -3.89 -9.31 6.32
N GLU A 5 -3.16 -10.28 6.87
CA GLU A 5 -2.04 -10.01 7.79
C GLU A 5 -0.85 -9.38 7.05
N ALA A 6 -0.59 -9.83 5.81
CA ALA A 6 0.45 -9.26 4.97
C ALA A 6 0.14 -7.80 4.58
N LEU A 7 -1.10 -7.50 4.18
CA LEU A 7 -1.52 -6.13 3.89
C LEU A 7 -1.40 -5.22 5.11
N ALA A 8 -1.87 -5.68 6.28
CA ALA A 8 -1.78 -4.90 7.50
C ALA A 8 -0.32 -4.57 7.88
N ALA A 9 0.59 -5.54 7.69
CA ALA A 9 2.01 -5.32 7.91
C ALA A 9 2.61 -4.31 6.92
N ASP A 10 2.22 -4.38 5.64
CA ASP A 10 2.65 -3.39 4.64
C ASP A 10 2.15 -1.99 4.99
N HIS A 11 0.87 -1.81 5.37
CA HIS A 11 0.33 -0.53 5.83
C HIS A 11 1.11 0.05 7.00
N GLN A 12 1.34 -0.77 8.03
CA GLN A 12 2.12 -0.33 9.20
C GLN A 12 3.52 0.13 8.77
N TYR A 13 4.16 -0.58 7.85
CA TYR A 13 5.50 -0.23 7.40
C TYR A 13 5.54 1.04 6.53
N LEU A 14 4.48 1.31 5.76
CA LEU A 14 4.31 2.57 5.04
C LEU A 14 4.22 3.75 6.02
N ASP A 15 3.42 3.62 7.08
CA ASP A 15 3.31 4.63 8.14
C ASP A 15 4.67 4.87 8.83
N GLU A 16 5.38 3.78 9.15
CA GLU A 16 6.74 3.87 9.72
C GLU A 16 7.70 4.61 8.79
N CYS A 17 7.69 4.30 7.49
CA CYS A 17 8.54 4.99 6.52
C CYS A 17 8.18 6.48 6.41
N TYR A 18 6.90 6.81 6.42
CA TYR A 18 6.41 8.18 6.36
C TYR A 18 6.82 9.01 7.58
N GLU A 19 6.60 8.49 8.79
CA GLU A 19 6.94 9.21 10.02
C GLU A 19 8.46 9.37 10.18
N ASN A 20 9.24 8.37 9.78
CA ASN A 20 10.70 8.48 9.74
C ASN A 20 11.18 9.48 8.66
N LEU A 21 10.52 9.55 7.50
CA LEU A 21 10.82 10.57 6.49
C LEU A 21 10.55 11.99 7.01
N LYS A 22 9.43 12.20 7.72
CA LYS A 22 9.07 13.49 8.33
C LYS A 22 10.08 13.94 9.39
N SER A 23 10.51 13.02 10.24
CA SER A 23 11.40 13.30 11.37
C SER A 23 12.90 13.22 11.03
N ALA A 24 13.25 12.79 9.81
CA ALA A 24 14.62 12.59 9.38
C ALA A 24 15.49 13.86 9.51
N PRO A 25 16.61 13.81 10.27
CA PRO A 25 17.44 14.98 10.59
C PRO A 25 18.36 15.40 9.44
N THR A 26 18.69 14.48 8.53
CA THR A 26 19.61 14.73 7.42
C THR A 26 18.96 14.47 6.06
N THR A 27 19.52 15.08 5.01
CA THR A 27 19.12 14.80 3.63
C THR A 27 19.31 13.33 3.26
N ASN A 28 20.36 12.67 3.77
CA ASN A 28 20.60 11.25 3.50
C ASN A 28 19.53 10.37 4.14
N ASP A 29 19.12 10.67 5.38
CA ASP A 29 18.03 9.96 6.06
C ASP A 29 16.70 10.16 5.31
N LYS A 30 16.42 11.38 4.84
CA LYS A 30 15.24 11.66 4.01
C LYS A 30 15.26 10.85 2.72
N ILE A 31 16.40 10.79 2.02
CA ILE A 31 16.52 9.98 0.79
C ILE A 31 16.28 8.51 1.08
N LYS A 32 16.87 7.98 2.16
CA LYS A 32 16.67 6.58 2.58
C LYS A 32 15.19 6.29 2.81
N TRP A 33 14.53 7.05 3.67
CA TRP A 33 13.13 6.79 4.04
C TRP A 33 12.16 7.06 2.90
N ARG A 34 12.41 8.07 2.07
CA ARG A 34 11.65 8.28 0.83
C ARG A 34 11.78 7.07 -0.11
N ASN A 35 12.99 6.55 -0.30
CA ASN A 35 13.19 5.38 -1.16
C ASN A 35 12.47 4.16 -0.59
N MET A 36 12.54 3.92 0.74
CA MET A 36 11.81 2.84 1.38
C MET A 36 10.30 3.01 1.20
N LEU A 37 9.76 4.20 1.43
CA LEU A 37 8.34 4.48 1.24
C LEU A 37 7.90 4.20 -0.20
N VAL A 38 8.63 4.71 -1.19
CA VAL A 38 8.29 4.53 -2.62
C VAL A 38 8.32 3.06 -3.02
N TRP A 39 9.36 2.32 -2.64
CA TRP A 39 9.47 0.91 -3.00
C TRP A 39 8.41 0.02 -2.35
N ASN A 40 8.03 0.32 -1.11
CA ASN A 40 6.99 -0.45 -0.42
C ASN A 40 5.61 -0.05 -0.89
N LEU A 41 5.35 1.23 -1.18
CA LEU A 41 4.07 1.65 -1.73
C LEU A 41 3.81 1.00 -3.09
N ALA A 42 4.81 1.02 -3.98
CA ALA A 42 4.70 0.40 -5.30
C ALA A 42 4.43 -1.11 -5.21
N ARG A 43 5.12 -1.82 -4.30
CA ARG A 43 4.92 -3.27 -4.15
C ARG A 43 3.54 -3.61 -3.60
N HIS A 44 3.08 -2.80 -2.65
CA HIS A 44 1.80 -2.96 -1.97
C HIS A 44 0.66 -2.76 -2.96
N ALA A 45 0.63 -1.62 -3.64
CA ALA A 45 -0.39 -1.29 -4.65
C ALA A 45 -0.49 -2.36 -5.76
N ILE A 46 0.66 -2.79 -6.31
CA ILE A 46 0.67 -3.87 -7.33
C ILE A 46 0.14 -5.19 -6.76
N SER A 47 0.45 -5.51 -5.51
CA SER A 47 -0.02 -6.77 -4.89
C SER A 47 -1.53 -6.75 -4.66
N GLU A 48 -2.09 -5.60 -4.29
CA GLU A 48 -3.54 -5.41 -4.17
C GLU A 48 -4.23 -5.58 -5.51
N GLU A 49 -3.75 -4.89 -6.54
CA GLU A 49 -4.32 -4.93 -7.89
C GLU A 49 -4.26 -6.33 -8.52
N LEU A 50 -3.15 -7.06 -8.33
CA LEU A 50 -2.98 -8.39 -8.92
C LEU A 50 -3.64 -9.51 -8.11
N THR A 51 -3.85 -9.33 -6.81
CA THR A 51 -4.27 -10.43 -5.92
C THR A 51 -5.54 -10.12 -5.14
N VAL A 52 -5.56 -8.98 -4.43
CA VAL A 52 -6.63 -8.64 -3.49
C VAL A 52 -7.89 -8.19 -4.23
N TYR A 53 -7.76 -7.30 -5.20
CA TYR A 53 -8.91 -6.79 -5.94
C TYR A 53 -9.65 -7.90 -6.70
N PRO A 54 -8.98 -8.81 -7.45
CA PRO A 54 -9.68 -9.94 -8.07
C PRO A 54 -10.39 -10.85 -7.05
N ALA A 55 -9.80 -11.05 -5.86
CA ALA A 55 -10.44 -11.81 -4.80
C ALA A 55 -11.67 -11.08 -4.24
N MET A 56 -11.57 -9.79 -3.98
CA MET A 56 -12.69 -8.97 -3.51
C MET A 56 -13.84 -8.97 -4.51
N GLU A 57 -13.57 -8.73 -5.78
CA GLU A 57 -14.60 -8.74 -6.83
C GLU A 57 -15.28 -10.11 -6.95
N LYS A 58 -14.50 -11.19 -6.87
CA LYS A 58 -15.03 -12.56 -6.94
C LYS A 58 -15.92 -12.91 -5.76
N TRP A 59 -15.50 -12.58 -4.54
CA TRP A 59 -16.13 -13.08 -3.33
C TRP A 59 -17.13 -12.11 -2.70
N LEU A 60 -17.04 -10.81 -2.99
CA LEU A 60 -17.93 -9.76 -2.48
C LEU A 60 -18.87 -9.18 -3.55
N GLY A 61 -18.76 -9.61 -4.81
CA GLY A 61 -19.64 -9.21 -5.89
C GLY A 61 -19.60 -7.71 -6.19
N GLU A 62 -20.78 -7.08 -6.33
CA GLU A 62 -20.88 -5.65 -6.66
C GLU A 62 -20.26 -4.73 -5.60
N GLN A 63 -20.33 -5.11 -4.31
CA GLN A 63 -19.65 -4.37 -3.26
C GLN A 63 -18.13 -4.44 -3.43
N GLY A 64 -17.60 -5.62 -3.79
CA GLY A 64 -16.18 -5.80 -4.10
C GLY A 64 -15.73 -4.88 -5.22
N LYS A 65 -16.45 -4.88 -6.36
CA LYS A 65 -16.14 -4.02 -7.51
C LYS A 65 -16.18 -2.53 -7.18
N ALA A 66 -17.14 -2.11 -6.35
CA ALA A 66 -17.23 -0.71 -5.95
C ALA A 66 -16.01 -0.29 -5.11
N LEU A 67 -15.59 -1.13 -4.16
CA LEU A 67 -14.42 -0.90 -3.33
C LEU A 67 -13.13 -0.86 -4.16
N THR A 68 -12.89 -1.89 -4.98
CA THR A 68 -11.67 -1.99 -5.80
C THR A 68 -11.56 -0.87 -6.82
N LYS A 69 -12.68 -0.41 -7.40
CA LYS A 69 -12.69 0.76 -8.28
C LYS A 69 -12.23 2.02 -7.56
N THR A 70 -12.80 2.31 -6.38
CA THR A 70 -12.41 3.50 -5.61
C THR A 70 -10.94 3.46 -5.23
N ASP A 71 -10.44 2.31 -4.80
CA ASP A 71 -9.05 2.13 -4.37
C ASP A 71 -8.08 2.24 -5.56
N PHE A 72 -8.42 1.63 -6.70
CA PHE A 72 -7.66 1.77 -7.94
C PHE A 72 -7.58 3.22 -8.40
N GLU A 73 -8.67 3.98 -8.36
CA GLU A 73 -8.67 5.41 -8.69
C GLU A 73 -7.75 6.23 -7.76
N GLN A 74 -7.65 5.86 -6.48
CA GLN A 74 -6.73 6.50 -5.53
C GLN A 74 -5.27 6.21 -5.86
N HIS A 75 -4.93 5.02 -6.37
CA HIS A 75 -3.56 4.71 -6.83
C HIS A 75 -3.10 5.52 -8.05
N GLN A 76 -4.03 6.06 -8.84
CA GLN A 76 -3.71 6.82 -10.06
C GLN A 76 -3.62 8.34 -9.85
N ALA A 77 -3.96 8.84 -8.65
CA ALA A 77 -4.02 10.27 -8.32
C ALA A 77 -2.68 10.81 -7.78
#